data_AF-A0A4Z0BPM3-F1
#
_entry.id   AF-A0A4Z0BPM3-F1
#
_cell.length_a   1.000
_cell.length_b   1.000
_cell.length_c   1.000
_cell.angle_alpha   90.00
_cell.angle_beta   90.00
_cell.angle_gamma   90.00
#
_symmetry.space_group_name_H-M   'P 1'
#
loop_
_entity.id
_entity.type
_entity.pdbx_description
1 polymer ?
#
loop_
_entity_poly.entity_id
_entity_poly.type
_entity_poly.pdbx_seq_one_letter_code
_entity_poly.pdbx_strand_id
1 'polypeptide(L)'
;MKFPSRLTLLSALMAATAVPSYALDYGVNIHGGGGSTAVDAQIATLMNTRHFTTARLDYIPGGNISMLRDQVQKINANGGRAELVTQISYMWDSSCNSNLAAVEQDAYNQMASAVNAMKDLAYDFELLNEVQLRDEIQKEVPWNTAQNNAAAYENKPCVATLTAVLRGMSRAVADIRASSGLPLRTIMGTVGRDFGFLDFLRNKGVAFDVVGYHIYPTYGNATLTTDTWYGAGGPLGQLARFGKPVRINEFHCGEIYDSAYENQMGATLTETCLKSLAKHLKVLRTQTAAKLESVTFYELQDEPGKAGAEGKFGLAYNLTSPKVHMYLATAFAGGNLTLAERQEITRRGLLTDADIDSMKSGSSPAPSPSPTPAPSPAPTPAPTPAPTPAPSPAPSDRTAPAVSITSPANGSTLGRGSSFTATASASDNVAVRSVTMTFNGATCVTNSAPYRCTFTMPSSRYRSSTLSATATDTSGNTARASATLRTR
;
A
#
# COMPACT_ATOMS: atom_id res chain seq x y z
N MET A 1 66.64 -3.78 42.37
CA MET A 1 65.34 -3.35 42.95
C MET A 1 64.38 -3.03 41.82
N LYS A 2 63.19 -3.65 41.84
CA LYS A 2 61.91 -3.33 41.16
C LYS A 2 61.88 -3.06 39.62
N PHE A 3 61.31 -4.02 38.90
CA PHE A 3 60.40 -3.82 37.74
C PHE A 3 59.04 -3.24 38.20
N PRO A 4 58.04 -2.87 37.34
CA PRO A 4 57.99 -2.84 35.86
C PRO A 4 57.21 -1.64 35.21
N SER A 5 57.25 -1.61 33.87
CA SER A 5 56.19 -1.31 32.87
C SER A 5 55.32 -0.04 32.94
N ARG A 6 55.30 0.71 31.83
CA ARG A 6 54.04 1.26 31.28
C ARG A 6 54.01 1.11 29.75
N LEU A 7 53.15 0.19 29.32
CA LEU A 7 52.63 0.03 27.98
C LEU A 7 51.67 1.20 27.72
N THR A 8 51.90 1.97 26.64
CA THR A 8 51.03 3.08 26.24
C THR A 8 49.82 2.51 25.51
N LEU A 9 48.65 2.50 26.17
CA LEU A 9 47.38 2.18 25.51
C LEU A 9 46.94 3.40 24.67
N LEU A 10 46.91 3.25 23.35
CA LEU A 10 46.14 4.12 22.47
C LEU A 10 44.65 3.77 22.66
N SER A 11 43.90 4.61 23.36
CA SER A 11 42.44 4.54 23.38
C SER A 11 41.89 5.18 22.11
N ALA A 12 41.53 4.35 21.13
CA ALA A 12 40.72 4.77 20.00
C ALA A 12 39.29 5.03 20.50
N LEU A 13 38.90 6.30 20.57
CA LEU A 13 37.53 6.73 20.81
C LEU A 13 36.72 6.29 19.58
N MET A 14 35.94 5.20 19.69
CA MET A 14 34.91 4.90 18.71
C MET A 14 33.86 6.01 18.81
N ALA A 15 33.87 6.91 17.83
CA ALA A 15 32.75 7.78 17.56
C ALA A 15 31.54 6.88 17.32
N ALA A 16 30.57 6.92 18.23
CA ALA A 16 29.25 6.40 17.97
C ALA A 16 28.74 7.12 16.72
N THR A 17 28.73 6.44 15.58
CA THR A 17 28.09 6.93 14.38
C THR A 17 26.62 7.12 14.74
N ALA A 18 26.20 8.39 14.89
CA ALA A 18 24.80 8.73 15.03
C ALA A 18 24.07 8.07 13.87
N VAL A 19 23.24 7.07 14.18
CA VAL A 19 22.33 6.48 13.20
C VAL A 19 21.50 7.64 12.66
N PRO A 20 21.44 7.87 11.34
CA PRO A 20 20.60 8.93 10.81
C PRO A 20 19.17 8.63 11.27
N SER A 21 18.64 9.50 12.13
CA SER A 21 17.21 9.66 12.31
C SER A 21 16.67 9.87 10.91
N TYR A 22 15.99 8.87 10.34
CA TYR A 22 15.22 9.09 9.12
C TYR A 22 14.32 10.31 9.40
N ALA A 23 14.38 11.34 8.56
CA ALA A 23 13.43 12.43 8.66
C ALA A 23 12.05 11.81 8.42
N LEU A 24 11.24 11.78 9.47
CA LEU A 24 9.90 11.20 9.43
C LEU A 24 9.04 12.12 8.58
N ASP A 25 8.45 11.59 7.50
CA ASP A 25 7.50 12.35 6.71
C ASP A 25 6.16 12.45 7.46
N TYR A 26 5.48 13.58 7.30
CA TYR A 26 4.16 13.78 7.87
C TYR A 26 3.16 14.04 6.75
N GLY A 27 1.95 13.51 6.90
CA GLY A 27 0.92 13.57 5.87
C GLY A 27 -0.49 13.58 6.42
N VAL A 28 -1.45 13.55 5.52
CA VAL A 28 -2.89 13.50 5.82
C VAL A 28 -3.60 12.53 4.89
N ASN A 29 -4.66 11.87 5.34
CA ASN A 29 -5.57 11.25 4.39
C ASN A 29 -6.50 12.30 3.77
N ILE A 30 -6.88 12.03 2.53
CA ILE A 30 -7.86 12.80 1.75
C ILE A 30 -8.82 11.79 1.13
N HIS A 31 -9.95 11.56 1.80
CA HIS A 31 -11.01 10.69 1.30
C HIS A 31 -11.76 11.38 0.16
N GLY A 32 -11.88 10.73 -1.00
CA GLY A 32 -12.65 11.25 -2.14
C GLY A 32 -12.11 12.49 -2.87
N GLY A 33 -10.96 13.05 -2.46
CA GLY A 33 -10.36 14.26 -3.05
C GLY A 33 -11.07 15.56 -2.61
N GLY A 34 -10.71 16.70 -3.24
CA GLY A 34 -11.35 17.99 -2.97
C GLY A 34 -12.70 18.20 -3.66
N GLY A 35 -13.14 17.25 -4.49
CA GLY A 35 -14.42 17.32 -5.21
C GLY A 35 -14.50 18.37 -6.33
N SER A 36 -13.48 19.22 -6.47
CA SER A 36 -13.33 20.16 -7.58
C SER A 36 -11.88 20.59 -7.73
N THR A 37 -11.52 21.01 -8.95
CA THR A 37 -10.16 21.47 -9.26
C THR A 37 -9.70 22.62 -8.35
N ALA A 38 -10.59 23.53 -7.97
CA ALA A 38 -10.26 24.64 -7.09
C ALA A 38 -9.96 24.19 -5.65
N VAL A 39 -10.76 23.27 -5.11
CA VAL A 39 -10.55 22.73 -3.76
C VAL A 39 -9.30 21.85 -3.70
N ASP A 40 -9.04 21.04 -4.72
CA ASP A 40 -7.80 20.25 -4.80
C ASP A 40 -6.55 21.14 -4.74
N ALA A 41 -6.60 22.33 -5.37
CA ALA A 41 -5.51 23.31 -5.33
C ALA A 41 -5.34 23.94 -3.95
N GLN A 42 -6.45 24.20 -3.25
CA GLN A 42 -6.44 24.67 -1.86
C GLN A 42 -5.81 23.62 -0.94
N ILE A 43 -6.19 22.35 -1.09
CA ILE A 43 -5.62 21.24 -0.31
C ILE A 43 -4.12 21.13 -0.54
N ALA A 44 -3.67 21.12 -1.80
CA ALA A 44 -2.24 21.02 -2.12
C ALA A 44 -1.42 22.20 -1.56
N THR A 45 -1.97 23.42 -1.63
CA THR A 45 -1.34 24.63 -1.07
C THR A 45 -1.25 24.56 0.46
N LEU A 46 -2.33 24.09 1.10
CA LEU A 46 -2.38 23.93 2.55
C LEU A 46 -1.35 22.88 3.01
N MET A 47 -1.29 21.73 2.34
CA MET A 47 -0.29 20.70 2.60
C MET A 47 1.13 21.25 2.52
N ASN A 48 1.47 21.97 1.45
CA ASN A 48 2.79 22.59 1.30
C ASN A 48 3.10 23.57 2.45
N THR A 49 2.15 24.45 2.77
CA THR A 49 2.31 25.44 3.85
C THR A 49 2.54 24.79 5.22
N ARG A 50 1.85 23.68 5.48
CA ARG A 50 1.97 22.90 6.72
C ARG A 50 3.08 21.85 6.68
N HIS A 51 3.80 21.76 5.56
CA HIS A 51 4.85 20.78 5.27
C HIS A 51 4.38 19.31 5.38
N PHE A 52 3.14 19.06 4.99
CA PHE A 52 2.64 17.70 4.80
C PHE A 52 3.13 17.17 3.44
N THR A 53 4.07 16.23 3.46
CA THR A 53 4.75 15.72 2.26
C THR A 53 4.10 14.47 1.70
N THR A 54 3.20 13.82 2.45
CA THR A 54 2.42 12.67 1.96
C THR A 54 0.92 12.92 2.02
N ALA A 55 0.20 12.50 0.99
CA ALA A 55 -1.24 12.36 0.99
C ALA A 55 -1.61 10.91 0.76
N ARG A 56 -2.44 10.33 1.61
CA ARG A 56 -3.03 9.02 1.38
C ARG A 56 -4.45 9.20 0.86
N LEU A 57 -4.74 8.66 -0.33
CA LEU A 57 -6.01 8.90 -1.02
C LEU A 57 -6.70 7.58 -1.35
N ASP A 58 -8.02 7.58 -1.22
CA ASP A 58 -8.85 6.49 -1.69
C ASP A 58 -8.82 6.41 -3.21
N TYR A 59 -8.50 5.23 -3.72
CA TYR A 59 -8.53 4.95 -5.13
C TYR A 59 -9.45 3.77 -5.44
N ILE A 60 -10.63 4.09 -5.98
CA ILE A 60 -11.59 3.10 -6.49
C ILE A 60 -11.41 2.98 -8.01
N PRO A 61 -10.89 1.85 -8.53
CA PRO A 61 -10.76 1.65 -9.97
C PRO A 61 -12.13 1.69 -10.65
N GLY A 62 -12.23 2.42 -11.77
CA GLY A 62 -13.50 2.67 -12.45
C GLY A 62 -14.33 3.82 -11.88
N GLY A 63 -13.91 4.44 -10.77
CA GLY A 63 -14.48 5.69 -10.25
C GLY A 63 -14.07 6.93 -11.05
N ASN A 64 -14.22 8.13 -10.45
CA ASN A 64 -13.82 9.40 -11.08
C ASN A 64 -12.29 9.59 -11.07
N ILE A 65 -11.60 8.83 -11.92
CA ILE A 65 -10.14 8.85 -12.00
C ILE A 65 -9.59 10.21 -12.43
N SER A 66 -10.33 11.00 -13.22
CA SER A 66 -9.91 12.35 -13.59
C SER A 66 -9.71 13.25 -12.39
N MET A 67 -10.63 13.22 -11.42
CA MET A 67 -10.54 14.03 -10.21
C MET A 67 -9.37 13.56 -9.32
N LEU A 68 -9.20 12.24 -9.16
CA LEU A 68 -8.07 11.70 -8.42
C LEU A 68 -6.73 12.12 -9.05
N ARG A 69 -6.60 12.03 -10.38
CA ARG A 69 -5.39 12.46 -11.09
C ARG A 69 -5.12 13.96 -10.91
N ASP A 70 -6.14 14.79 -11.02
CA ASP A 70 -6.06 16.24 -10.81
C ASP A 70 -5.56 16.58 -9.38
N GLN A 71 -6.12 15.91 -8.37
CA GLN A 71 -5.69 16.05 -6.97
C GLN A 71 -4.22 15.63 -6.78
N VAL A 72 -3.81 14.46 -7.30
CA VAL A 72 -2.43 13.96 -7.18
C VAL A 72 -1.45 14.87 -7.92
N GLN A 73 -1.79 15.34 -9.12
CA GLN A 73 -0.96 16.26 -9.89
C GLN A 73 -0.66 17.54 -9.14
N LYS A 74 -1.67 18.13 -8.47
CA LYS A 74 -1.48 19.35 -7.68
C LYS A 74 -0.66 19.12 -6.42
N ILE A 75 -0.87 17.98 -5.74
CA ILE A 75 -0.05 17.59 -4.60
C ILE A 75 1.42 17.47 -5.03
N ASN A 76 1.69 16.75 -6.13
CA ASN A 76 3.03 16.59 -6.68
C ASN A 76 3.66 17.92 -7.10
N ALA A 77 2.89 18.81 -7.74
CA ALA A 77 3.35 20.15 -8.12
C ALA A 77 3.69 21.04 -6.92
N ASN A 78 3.15 20.73 -5.74
CA ASN A 78 3.41 21.40 -4.47
C ASN A 78 4.45 20.67 -3.60
N GLY A 79 5.20 19.70 -4.17
CA GLY A 79 6.27 18.99 -3.48
C GLY A 79 5.81 17.85 -2.56
N GLY A 80 4.51 17.52 -2.56
CA GLY A 80 3.98 16.34 -1.90
C GLY A 80 4.08 15.08 -2.78
N ARG A 81 3.67 13.95 -2.23
CA ARG A 81 3.49 12.68 -2.97
C ARG A 81 2.22 11.96 -2.53
N ALA A 82 1.65 11.18 -3.42
CA ALA A 82 0.46 10.38 -3.15
C ALA A 82 0.78 8.91 -2.84
N GLU A 83 0.09 8.39 -1.85
CA GLU A 83 -0.12 6.98 -1.55
C GLU A 83 -1.57 6.63 -1.88
N LEU A 84 -1.80 5.56 -2.65
CA LEU A 84 -3.13 5.20 -3.12
C LEU A 84 -3.64 3.94 -2.44
N VAL A 85 -4.74 4.08 -1.69
CA VAL A 85 -5.46 2.96 -1.08
C VAL A 85 -6.36 2.35 -2.13
N THR A 86 -5.95 1.21 -2.68
CA THR A 86 -6.63 0.66 -3.85
C THR A 86 -7.82 -0.19 -3.45
N GLN A 87 -9.02 0.35 -3.59
CA GLN A 87 -10.27 -0.32 -3.23
C GLN A 87 -10.87 -1.02 -4.45
N ILE A 88 -10.35 -2.21 -4.78
CA ILE A 88 -10.93 -3.07 -5.83
C ILE A 88 -12.27 -3.69 -5.36
N SER A 89 -13.00 -4.38 -6.25
CA SER A 89 -14.34 -4.90 -5.93
C SER A 89 -14.40 -5.76 -4.65
N TYR A 90 -13.30 -6.45 -4.33
CA TYR A 90 -13.18 -7.28 -3.14
C TYR A 90 -13.12 -6.51 -1.82
N MET A 91 -13.04 -5.18 -1.84
CA MET A 91 -13.25 -4.37 -0.64
C MET A 91 -14.64 -4.60 -0.03
N TRP A 92 -15.64 -4.84 -0.87
CA TRP A 92 -17.05 -5.00 -0.46
C TRP A 92 -17.60 -6.41 -0.72
N ASP A 93 -16.77 -7.32 -1.24
CA ASP A 93 -17.17 -8.72 -1.46
C ASP A 93 -16.92 -9.56 -0.21
N SER A 94 -18.01 -9.98 0.45
CA SER A 94 -18.01 -10.86 1.61
C SER A 94 -18.47 -12.29 1.28
N SER A 95 -18.44 -12.70 0.01
CA SER A 95 -18.94 -14.01 -0.45
C SER A 95 -18.04 -15.19 -0.06
N CYS A 96 -16.78 -14.93 0.27
CA CYS A 96 -15.77 -15.93 0.59
C CYS A 96 -15.63 -17.01 -0.51
N ASN A 97 -15.57 -16.56 -1.77
CA ASN A 97 -15.50 -17.42 -2.95
C ASN A 97 -14.33 -18.41 -2.85
N SER A 98 -14.65 -19.70 -2.96
CA SER A 98 -13.70 -20.81 -2.84
C SER A 98 -12.89 -21.08 -4.11
N ASN A 99 -13.24 -20.46 -5.24
CA ASN A 99 -12.42 -20.51 -6.45
C ASN A 99 -11.26 -19.51 -6.35
N LEU A 100 -10.30 -19.82 -5.48
CA LEU A 100 -9.19 -18.94 -5.12
C LEU A 100 -8.34 -18.52 -6.34
N ALA A 101 -8.17 -19.41 -7.32
CA ALA A 101 -7.41 -19.11 -8.54
C ALA A 101 -8.11 -18.03 -9.39
N ALA A 102 -9.44 -18.11 -9.53
CA ALA A 102 -10.21 -17.10 -10.24
C ALA A 102 -10.21 -15.76 -9.48
N VAL A 103 -10.40 -15.80 -8.15
CA VAL A 103 -10.36 -14.62 -7.27
C VAL A 103 -9.03 -13.89 -7.40
N GLU A 104 -7.93 -14.64 -7.31
CA GLU A 104 -6.58 -14.09 -7.42
C GLU A 104 -6.30 -13.49 -8.80
N GLN A 105 -6.72 -14.15 -9.88
CA GLN A 105 -6.53 -13.64 -11.23
C GLN A 105 -7.35 -12.37 -11.48
N ASP A 106 -8.58 -12.33 -10.98
CA ASP A 106 -9.44 -11.16 -11.09
C ASP A 106 -8.89 -9.97 -10.27
N ALA A 107 -8.48 -10.21 -9.02
CA ALA A 107 -7.83 -9.19 -8.19
C ALA A 107 -6.54 -8.66 -8.84
N TYR A 108 -5.74 -9.54 -9.46
CA TYR A 108 -4.58 -9.14 -10.26
C TYR A 108 -4.98 -8.21 -11.41
N ASN A 109 -6.01 -8.56 -12.18
CA ASN A 109 -6.45 -7.76 -13.33
C ASN A 109 -6.94 -6.37 -12.90
N GLN A 110 -7.73 -6.30 -11.82
CA GLN A 110 -8.23 -5.03 -11.29
C GLN A 110 -7.09 -4.15 -10.77
N MET A 111 -6.15 -4.72 -10.01
CA MET A 111 -4.98 -3.99 -9.52
C MET A 111 -4.06 -3.55 -10.65
N ALA A 112 -3.83 -4.40 -11.66
CA ALA A 112 -3.01 -4.04 -12.81
C ALA A 112 -3.61 -2.87 -13.60
N SER A 113 -4.94 -2.87 -13.79
CA SER A 113 -5.66 -1.73 -14.38
C SER A 113 -5.46 -0.46 -13.57
N ALA A 114 -5.63 -0.57 -12.24
CA ALA A 114 -5.49 0.54 -11.30
C ALA A 114 -4.08 1.17 -11.36
N VAL A 115 -3.05 0.34 -11.21
CA VAL A 115 -1.65 0.77 -11.24
C VAL A 115 -1.30 1.38 -12.59
N ASN A 116 -1.67 0.77 -13.70
CA ASN A 116 -1.37 1.31 -15.02
C ASN A 116 -1.99 2.70 -15.27
N ALA A 117 -3.11 3.01 -14.62
CA ALA A 117 -3.78 4.29 -14.77
C ALA A 117 -3.21 5.41 -13.88
N MET A 118 -2.38 5.07 -12.89
CA MET A 118 -1.84 6.04 -11.91
C MET A 118 -0.32 6.02 -11.76
N LYS A 119 0.39 5.03 -12.32
CA LYS A 119 1.84 4.83 -12.15
C LYS A 119 2.72 5.96 -12.71
N ASP A 120 2.17 6.88 -13.48
CA ASP A 120 2.87 8.10 -13.91
C ASP A 120 2.85 9.21 -12.82
N LEU A 121 2.00 9.07 -11.81
CA LEU A 121 1.77 10.08 -10.77
C LEU A 121 2.00 9.58 -9.34
N ALA A 122 1.75 8.30 -9.07
CA ALA A 122 1.87 7.69 -7.73
C ALA A 122 2.59 6.35 -7.79
N TYR A 123 3.42 6.08 -6.77
CA TYR A 123 4.28 4.89 -6.72
C TYR A 123 3.97 3.96 -5.55
N ASP A 124 3.25 4.45 -4.55
CA ASP A 124 2.92 3.69 -3.35
C ASP A 124 1.45 3.27 -3.40
N PHE A 125 1.19 1.97 -3.40
CA PHE A 125 -0.14 1.39 -3.48
C PHE A 125 -0.43 0.51 -2.26
N GLU A 126 -1.39 0.92 -1.44
CA GLU A 126 -1.93 0.08 -0.38
C GLU A 126 -2.93 -0.90 -0.96
N LEU A 127 -2.77 -2.19 -0.62
CA LEU A 127 -3.53 -3.28 -1.23
C LEU A 127 -5.01 -3.19 -0.87
N LEU A 128 -5.37 -3.12 0.40
CA LEU A 128 -6.74 -2.93 0.88
C LEU A 128 -6.70 -2.29 2.27
N ASN A 129 -7.69 -1.45 2.57
CA ASN A 129 -7.85 -0.82 3.87
C ASN A 129 -8.45 -1.80 4.90
N GLU A 130 -7.95 -1.76 6.13
CA GLU A 130 -8.58 -2.36 7.33
C GLU A 130 -9.11 -3.80 7.19
N VAL A 131 -8.41 -4.64 6.44
CA VAL A 131 -8.93 -5.96 6.06
C VAL A 131 -9.27 -6.88 7.24
N GLN A 132 -8.65 -6.68 8.40
CA GLN A 132 -8.94 -7.44 9.62
C GLN A 132 -10.25 -7.01 10.31
N LEU A 133 -10.77 -5.82 10.02
CA LEU A 133 -12.03 -5.33 10.57
C LEU A 133 -13.25 -5.79 9.77
N ARG A 134 -13.05 -6.37 8.58
CA ARG A 134 -14.14 -6.87 7.73
C ARG A 134 -14.94 -7.95 8.45
N ASP A 135 -16.27 -7.85 8.40
CA ASP A 135 -17.20 -8.71 9.16
C ASP A 135 -16.97 -10.21 8.91
N GLU A 136 -16.78 -10.61 7.67
CA GLU A 136 -16.53 -12.01 7.30
C GLU A 136 -15.18 -12.53 7.79
N ILE A 137 -14.18 -11.64 7.94
CA ILE A 137 -12.88 -11.99 8.53
C ILE A 137 -13.02 -12.10 10.05
N GLN A 138 -13.72 -11.16 10.70
CA GLN A 138 -13.96 -11.19 12.14
C GLN A 138 -14.79 -12.40 12.60
N LYS A 139 -15.68 -12.92 11.75
CA LYS A 139 -16.42 -14.17 12.03
C LYS A 139 -15.49 -15.39 12.12
N GLU A 140 -14.37 -15.38 11.40
CA GLU A 140 -13.41 -16.49 11.37
C GLU A 140 -12.27 -16.30 12.38
N VAL A 141 -11.80 -15.06 12.52
CA VAL A 141 -10.73 -14.63 13.43
C VAL A 141 -11.14 -13.29 14.05
N PRO A 142 -11.75 -13.28 15.25
CA PRO A 142 -12.21 -12.05 15.88
C PRO A 142 -11.09 -11.04 16.09
N TRP A 143 -11.38 -9.76 15.92
CA TRP A 143 -10.38 -8.69 16.02
C TRP A 143 -9.67 -8.68 17.39
N ASN A 144 -8.35 -8.46 17.37
CA ASN A 144 -7.45 -8.43 18.52
C ASN A 144 -7.32 -9.74 19.32
N THR A 145 -7.64 -10.89 18.71
CA THR A 145 -7.55 -12.21 19.37
C THR A 145 -6.33 -13.03 18.96
N ALA A 146 -5.78 -12.82 17.76
CA ALA A 146 -4.71 -13.67 17.23
C ALA A 146 -3.32 -13.26 17.73
N GLN A 147 -3.13 -11.98 18.09
CA GLN A 147 -1.81 -11.47 18.47
C GLN A 147 -0.75 -11.86 17.43
N ASN A 148 0.29 -12.60 17.83
CA ASN A 148 1.36 -13.11 16.96
C ASN A 148 1.07 -14.49 16.32
N ASN A 149 -0.12 -15.05 16.51
CA ASN A 149 -0.45 -16.40 16.08
C ASN A 149 -0.91 -16.44 14.61
N ALA A 150 0.03 -16.70 13.69
CA ALA A 150 -0.29 -16.90 12.28
C ALA A 150 -1.21 -18.12 12.03
N ALA A 151 -1.16 -19.16 12.86
CA ALA A 151 -1.97 -20.35 12.69
C ALA A 151 -3.48 -20.10 12.93
N ALA A 152 -3.84 -18.99 13.58
CA ALA A 152 -5.25 -18.59 13.76
C ALA A 152 -5.96 -18.34 12.41
N TYR A 153 -5.20 -17.98 11.38
CA TYR A 153 -5.68 -17.65 10.03
C TYR A 153 -5.72 -18.86 9.09
N GLU A 154 -5.23 -20.02 9.52
CA GLU A 154 -5.18 -21.22 8.68
C GLU A 154 -6.55 -21.92 8.58
N ASN A 155 -6.85 -22.50 7.42
CA ASN A 155 -8.09 -23.26 7.15
C ASN A 155 -9.39 -22.45 7.36
N LYS A 156 -9.34 -21.15 7.05
CA LYS A 156 -10.43 -20.19 7.19
C LYS A 156 -10.90 -19.74 5.78
N PRO A 157 -12.09 -20.12 5.30
CA PRO A 157 -12.55 -19.82 3.94
C PRO A 157 -12.45 -18.35 3.53
N CYS A 158 -12.99 -17.42 4.32
CA CYS A 158 -12.99 -15.99 4.00
C CYS A 158 -11.57 -15.41 4.05
N VAL A 159 -10.75 -15.81 5.03
CA VAL A 159 -9.33 -15.47 5.07
C VAL A 159 -8.59 -16.01 3.84
N ALA A 160 -8.90 -17.22 3.37
CA ALA A 160 -8.29 -17.79 2.17
C ALA A 160 -8.64 -16.99 0.91
N THR A 161 -9.91 -16.57 0.77
CA THR A 161 -10.35 -15.67 -0.30
C THR A 161 -9.60 -14.32 -0.23
N LEU A 162 -9.56 -13.67 0.94
CA LEU A 162 -8.83 -12.41 1.13
C LEU A 162 -7.33 -12.56 0.80
N THR A 163 -6.73 -13.69 1.17
CA THR A 163 -5.33 -13.98 0.86
C THR A 163 -5.09 -14.09 -0.64
N ALA A 164 -5.99 -14.78 -1.36
CA ALA A 164 -5.94 -14.87 -2.81
C ALA A 164 -6.06 -13.49 -3.48
N VAL A 165 -6.95 -12.63 -2.96
CA VAL A 165 -7.07 -11.23 -3.40
C VAL A 165 -5.75 -10.48 -3.21
N LEU A 166 -5.23 -10.43 -1.99
CA LEU A 166 -4.00 -9.69 -1.66
C LEU A 166 -2.78 -10.24 -2.44
N ARG A 167 -2.72 -11.55 -2.70
CA ARG A 167 -1.68 -12.16 -3.53
C ARG A 167 -1.78 -11.72 -4.99
N GLY A 168 -2.97 -11.68 -5.56
CA GLY A 168 -3.21 -11.17 -6.91
C GLY A 168 -2.81 -9.70 -7.04
N MET A 169 -3.24 -8.87 -6.10
CA MET A 169 -2.92 -7.44 -6.09
C MET A 169 -1.41 -7.19 -5.94
N SER A 170 -0.76 -7.85 -4.99
CA SER A 170 0.70 -7.68 -4.78
C SER A 170 1.51 -8.16 -5.98
N ARG A 171 1.12 -9.26 -6.63
CA ARG A 171 1.74 -9.71 -7.88
C ARG A 171 1.59 -8.68 -9.00
N ALA A 172 0.41 -8.08 -9.17
CA ALA A 172 0.19 -7.07 -10.22
C ALA A 172 1.14 -5.87 -10.10
N VAL A 173 1.35 -5.36 -8.88
CA VAL A 173 2.31 -4.26 -8.65
C VAL A 173 3.73 -4.72 -8.93
N ALA A 174 4.11 -5.94 -8.51
CA ALA A 174 5.45 -6.49 -8.75
C ALA A 174 5.75 -6.66 -10.25
N ASP A 175 4.81 -7.18 -11.03
CA ASP A 175 4.97 -7.40 -12.47
C ASP A 175 5.06 -6.07 -13.24
N ILE A 176 4.24 -5.08 -12.85
CA ILE A 176 4.31 -3.73 -13.44
C ILE A 176 5.61 -3.02 -13.05
N ARG A 177 6.07 -3.16 -11.80
CA ARG A 177 7.38 -2.67 -11.37
C ARG A 177 8.49 -3.25 -12.25
N ALA A 178 8.51 -4.58 -12.41
CA ALA A 178 9.54 -5.26 -13.19
C ALA A 178 9.54 -4.84 -14.67
N SER A 179 8.36 -4.71 -15.27
CA SER A 179 8.22 -4.36 -16.69
C SER A 179 8.42 -2.87 -16.99
N SER A 180 8.12 -1.97 -16.05
CA SER A 180 8.23 -0.52 -16.24
C SER A 180 9.53 0.10 -15.73
N GLY A 181 10.22 -0.56 -14.79
CA GLY A 181 11.38 0.01 -14.10
C GLY A 181 11.03 1.11 -13.08
N LEU A 182 9.74 1.37 -12.85
CA LEU A 182 9.28 2.37 -11.87
C LEU A 182 9.43 1.85 -10.43
N PRO A 183 9.66 2.73 -9.43
CA PRO A 183 9.89 2.34 -8.04
C PRO A 183 8.57 2.04 -7.30
N LEU A 184 7.69 1.23 -7.89
CA LEU A 184 6.38 0.94 -7.32
C LEU A 184 6.50 0.09 -6.05
N ARG A 185 5.72 0.40 -5.02
CA ARG A 185 5.71 -0.33 -3.75
C ARG A 185 4.30 -0.74 -3.35
N THR A 186 4.22 -1.90 -2.71
CA THR A 186 3.00 -2.37 -2.05
C THR A 186 3.04 -2.10 -0.55
N ILE A 187 1.92 -1.61 -0.04
CA ILE A 187 1.70 -1.38 1.39
C ILE A 187 0.64 -2.36 1.88
N MET A 188 0.95 -3.10 2.93
CA MET A 188 -0.04 -3.93 3.61
C MET A 188 -0.47 -3.22 4.89
N GLY A 189 -1.67 -2.66 4.87
CA GLY A 189 -2.31 -2.08 6.05
C GLY A 189 -2.62 -3.16 7.08
N THR A 190 -2.39 -2.83 8.35
CA THR A 190 -2.78 -3.66 9.48
C THR A 190 -3.26 -2.83 10.66
N VAL A 191 -4.18 -3.39 11.44
CA VAL A 191 -4.84 -2.73 12.56
C VAL A 191 -4.70 -3.56 13.84
N GLY A 192 -4.82 -2.89 14.99
CA GLY A 192 -4.91 -3.56 16.28
C GLY A 192 -3.62 -4.30 16.65
N ARG A 193 -3.74 -5.49 17.25
CA ARG A 193 -2.60 -6.29 17.71
C ARG A 193 -2.41 -7.62 17.01
N ASP A 194 -3.14 -7.89 15.93
CA ASP A 194 -3.10 -9.17 15.22
C ASP A 194 -1.93 -9.28 14.22
N PHE A 195 -0.71 -9.07 14.70
CA PHE A 195 0.51 -9.11 13.89
C PHE A 195 0.77 -10.45 13.19
N GLY A 196 0.25 -11.56 13.74
CA GLY A 196 0.31 -12.89 13.14
C GLY A 196 -0.36 -12.96 11.76
N PHE A 197 -1.27 -12.03 11.46
CA PHE A 197 -1.86 -11.89 10.14
C PHE A 197 -0.80 -11.62 9.06
N LEU A 198 0.15 -10.71 9.32
CA LEU A 198 1.21 -10.39 8.37
C LEU A 198 2.17 -11.58 8.16
N ASP A 199 2.47 -12.33 9.21
CA ASP A 199 3.24 -13.57 9.13
C ASP A 199 2.53 -14.60 8.26
N PHE A 200 1.23 -14.79 8.48
CA PHE A 200 0.39 -15.66 7.67
C PHE A 200 0.39 -15.24 6.20
N LEU A 201 0.11 -13.97 5.88
CA LEU A 201 0.09 -13.46 4.51
C LEU A 201 1.42 -13.70 3.78
N ARG A 202 2.55 -13.40 4.44
CA ARG A 202 3.89 -13.65 3.89
C ARG A 202 4.10 -15.13 3.61
N ASN A 203 3.70 -16.02 4.53
CA ASN A 203 3.82 -17.47 4.34
C ASN A 203 2.92 -18.00 3.21
N LYS A 204 1.85 -17.27 2.85
CA LYS A 204 0.97 -17.59 1.71
C LYS A 204 1.38 -16.93 0.39
N GLY A 205 2.50 -16.23 0.37
CA GLY A 205 3.07 -15.62 -0.84
C GLY A 205 2.52 -14.24 -1.18
N VAL A 206 1.87 -13.55 -0.24
CA VAL A 206 1.53 -12.13 -0.40
C VAL A 206 2.78 -11.29 -0.16
N ALA A 207 3.13 -10.44 -1.13
CA ALA A 207 4.31 -9.60 -1.07
C ALA A 207 3.96 -8.15 -0.69
N PHE A 208 4.65 -7.61 0.32
CA PHE A 208 4.58 -6.20 0.67
C PHE A 208 5.96 -5.60 0.93
N ASP A 209 6.13 -4.36 0.48
CA ASP A 209 7.36 -3.59 0.64
C ASP A 209 7.35 -2.79 1.94
N VAL A 210 6.16 -2.38 2.39
CA VAL A 210 5.94 -1.54 3.57
C VAL A 210 4.77 -2.08 4.39
N VAL A 211 4.86 -1.96 5.72
CA VAL A 211 3.74 -2.24 6.63
C VAL A 211 3.03 -0.92 6.95
N GLY A 212 1.77 -0.79 6.53
CA GLY A 212 0.89 0.29 6.97
C GLY A 212 0.30 -0.08 8.34
N TYR A 213 0.24 0.85 9.28
CA TYR A 213 -0.29 0.59 10.60
C TYR A 213 -1.21 1.72 11.08
N HIS A 214 -2.43 1.31 11.39
CA HIS A 214 -3.49 2.18 11.82
C HIS A 214 -3.59 2.14 13.34
N ILE A 215 -3.47 3.30 14.01
CA ILE A 215 -3.52 3.36 15.48
C ILE A 215 -4.05 4.68 16.05
N TYR A 216 -4.86 4.53 17.12
CA TYR A 216 -5.45 5.63 17.89
C TYR A 216 -5.09 5.54 19.38
N PRO A 217 -3.88 5.97 19.77
CA PRO A 217 -3.48 5.82 21.15
C PRO A 217 -4.19 6.84 22.05
N THR A 218 -4.45 6.45 23.30
CA THR A 218 -5.00 7.33 24.34
C THR A 218 -3.88 7.87 25.23
N TYR A 219 -4.14 8.99 25.90
CA TYR A 219 -3.20 9.65 26.80
C TYR A 219 -2.87 8.80 28.03
N GLY A 220 -3.88 8.11 28.58
CA GLY A 220 -3.73 7.25 29.76
C GLY A 220 -2.93 5.97 29.50
N ASN A 221 -2.88 5.49 28.26
CA ASN A 221 -2.18 4.26 27.92
C ASN A 221 -0.66 4.44 27.89
N ALA A 222 0.04 3.31 27.96
CA ALA A 222 1.48 3.26 27.73
C ALA A 222 1.82 3.71 26.29
N THR A 223 3.09 4.06 26.04
CA THR A 223 3.54 4.55 24.73
C THR A 223 3.59 3.45 23.67
N LEU A 224 3.69 3.84 22.40
CA LEU A 224 3.81 2.91 21.26
C LEU A 224 5.04 1.98 21.30
N THR A 225 6.00 2.22 22.19
CA THR A 225 7.17 1.36 22.43
C THR A 225 7.08 0.55 23.72
N THR A 226 6.09 0.81 24.57
CA THR A 226 6.00 0.21 25.92
C THR A 226 4.64 -0.39 26.25
N ASP A 227 3.62 -0.19 25.42
CA ASP A 227 2.29 -0.76 25.65
C ASP A 227 2.27 -2.26 25.41
N THR A 228 2.42 -3.02 26.49
CA THR A 228 2.49 -4.48 26.46
C THR A 228 1.17 -5.15 26.07
N TRP A 229 0.06 -4.42 25.97
CA TRP A 229 -1.20 -4.97 25.44
C TRP A 229 -1.05 -5.44 23.98
N TYR A 230 -0.15 -4.80 23.24
CA TYR A 230 0.25 -5.19 21.88
C TYR A 230 1.35 -6.26 21.85
N GLY A 231 2.04 -6.50 22.97
CA GLY A 231 3.19 -7.40 23.07
C GLY A 231 4.49 -6.67 23.44
N ALA A 232 5.60 -7.42 23.46
CA ALA A 232 6.90 -6.89 23.85
C ALA A 232 7.35 -5.71 22.94
N GLY A 233 7.81 -4.63 23.56
CA GLY A 233 8.22 -3.42 22.82
C GLY A 233 7.06 -2.61 22.22
N GLY A 234 5.82 -2.86 22.65
CA GLY A 234 4.64 -2.18 22.12
C GLY A 234 4.37 -2.49 20.65
N PRO A 235 3.43 -1.78 20.02
CA PRO A 235 3.11 -1.98 18.62
C PRO A 235 4.33 -1.77 17.70
N LEU A 236 5.19 -0.78 17.99
CA LEU A 236 6.38 -0.54 17.16
C LEU A 236 7.41 -1.67 17.26
N GLY A 237 7.59 -2.26 18.44
CA GLY A 237 8.44 -3.44 18.62
C GLY A 237 7.91 -4.66 17.88
N GLN A 238 6.58 -4.83 17.84
CA GLN A 238 5.97 -5.91 17.06
C GLN A 238 6.15 -5.71 15.54
N LEU A 239 5.92 -4.49 15.05
CA LEU A 239 6.10 -4.14 13.64
C LEU A 239 7.56 -4.24 13.17
N ALA A 240 8.52 -3.92 14.04
CA ALA A 240 9.94 -4.00 13.73
C ALA A 240 10.41 -5.43 13.35
N ARG A 241 9.74 -6.47 13.88
CA ARG A 241 10.08 -7.89 13.63
C ARG A 241 9.95 -8.30 12.17
N PHE A 242 9.18 -7.56 11.36
CA PHE A 242 9.02 -7.84 9.94
C PHE A 242 10.23 -7.39 9.11
N GLY A 243 11.12 -6.55 9.65
CA GLY A 243 12.29 -6.03 8.93
C GLY A 243 11.92 -5.18 7.71
N LYS A 244 10.71 -4.62 7.70
CA LYS A 244 10.17 -3.76 6.64
C LYS A 244 10.05 -2.32 7.16
N PRO A 245 10.12 -1.31 6.27
CA PRO A 245 9.68 0.03 6.62
C PRO A 245 8.21 0.02 7.07
N VAL A 246 7.88 0.93 7.97
CA VAL A 246 6.56 1.07 8.58
C VAL A 246 6.03 2.48 8.29
N ARG A 247 4.74 2.58 7.98
CA ARG A 247 4.01 3.84 7.89
C ARG A 247 2.85 3.82 8.86
N ILE A 248 2.74 4.83 9.69
CA ILE A 248 1.50 5.04 10.43
C ILE A 248 0.54 5.70 9.45
N ASN A 249 -0.47 4.98 8.98
CA ASN A 249 -1.27 5.41 7.82
C ASN A 249 -2.59 6.09 8.19
N GLU A 250 -3.05 5.96 9.43
CA GLU A 250 -4.20 6.68 9.98
C GLU A 250 -3.95 6.97 11.47
N PHE A 251 -3.31 8.09 11.78
CA PHE A 251 -2.96 8.49 13.15
C PHE A 251 -3.92 9.53 13.70
N HIS A 252 -4.49 9.26 14.88
CA HIS A 252 -5.23 10.24 15.66
C HIS A 252 -5.20 9.87 17.16
N CYS A 253 -5.76 10.69 18.04
CA CYS A 253 -5.97 10.30 19.45
C CYS A 253 -7.13 9.31 19.58
N GLY A 254 -7.09 8.43 20.57
CA GLY A 254 -8.20 7.51 20.88
C GLY A 254 -9.35 8.17 21.64
N GLU A 255 -9.12 9.28 22.34
CA GLU A 255 -10.14 10.04 23.09
C GLU A 255 -11.34 10.46 22.22
N ILE A 256 -11.13 10.61 20.91
CA ILE A 256 -12.17 11.00 19.95
C ILE A 256 -13.34 10.01 19.86
N TYR A 257 -13.11 8.74 20.21
CA TYR A 257 -14.14 7.71 20.24
C TYR A 257 -15.04 7.80 21.49
N ASP A 258 -14.68 8.61 22.48
CA ASP A 258 -15.56 8.85 23.62
C ASP A 258 -16.81 9.60 23.14
N SER A 259 -17.99 9.10 23.49
CA SER A 259 -19.27 9.74 23.15
C SER A 259 -19.40 11.18 23.64
N ALA A 260 -18.66 11.56 24.70
CA ALA A 260 -18.61 12.91 25.25
C ALA A 260 -17.56 13.80 24.56
N TYR A 261 -16.83 13.31 23.55
CA TYR A 261 -15.81 14.09 22.85
C TYR A 261 -16.41 15.33 22.16
N GLU A 262 -15.97 16.49 22.62
CA GLU A 262 -16.63 17.76 22.30
C GLU A 262 -16.19 18.31 20.94
N ASN A 263 -14.99 17.95 20.47
CA ASN A 263 -14.35 18.52 19.28
C ASN A 263 -14.28 20.06 19.34
N GLN A 264 -13.97 20.59 20.53
CA GLN A 264 -13.96 22.03 20.80
C GLN A 264 -12.73 22.44 21.59
N MET A 265 -12.10 23.54 21.17
CA MET A 265 -10.93 24.09 21.85
C MET A 265 -11.22 24.38 23.33
N GLY A 266 -10.35 23.94 24.24
CA GLY A 266 -10.49 24.13 25.68
C GLY A 266 -11.43 23.13 26.39
N ALA A 267 -12.13 22.27 25.64
CA ALA A 267 -12.97 21.24 26.22
C ALA A 267 -12.14 20.06 26.76
N THR A 268 -12.64 19.37 27.78
CA THR A 268 -11.82 18.47 28.61
C THR A 268 -11.26 17.28 27.83
N LEU A 269 -12.10 16.57 27.07
CA LEU A 269 -11.64 15.41 26.30
C LEU A 269 -10.87 15.84 25.06
N THR A 270 -11.24 16.97 24.46
CA THR A 270 -10.47 17.59 23.37
C THR A 270 -9.04 17.94 23.81
N GLU A 271 -8.84 18.54 24.99
CA GLU A 271 -7.50 18.85 25.51
C GLU A 271 -6.73 17.58 25.91
N THR A 272 -7.42 16.52 26.35
CA THR A 272 -6.80 15.21 26.61
C THR A 272 -6.32 14.54 25.32
N CYS A 273 -7.11 14.61 24.25
CA CYS A 273 -6.72 14.18 22.91
C CYS A 273 -5.45 14.89 22.41
N LEU A 274 -5.36 16.21 22.55
CA LEU A 274 -4.18 16.98 22.16
C LEU A 274 -2.92 16.53 22.92
N LYS A 275 -3.05 16.22 24.22
CA LYS A 275 -1.96 15.66 25.02
C LYS A 275 -1.58 14.25 24.55
N SER A 276 -2.56 13.42 24.17
CA SER A 276 -2.31 12.10 23.59
C SER A 276 -1.47 12.22 22.32
N LEU A 277 -1.91 13.07 21.36
CA LEU A 277 -1.17 13.33 20.13
C LEU A 277 0.27 13.80 20.42
N ALA A 278 0.45 14.80 21.28
CA ALA A 278 1.78 15.33 21.59
C ALA A 278 2.70 14.26 22.21
N LYS A 279 2.18 13.46 23.15
CA LYS A 279 2.90 12.36 23.79
C LYS A 279 3.37 11.32 22.78
N HIS A 280 2.46 10.84 21.93
CA HIS A 280 2.76 9.71 21.04
C HIS A 280 3.51 10.14 19.77
N LEU A 281 3.30 11.37 19.26
CA LEU A 281 4.12 11.92 18.16
C LEU A 281 5.58 12.14 18.59
N LYS A 282 5.83 12.56 19.85
CA LYS A 282 7.20 12.59 20.41
C LYS A 282 7.85 11.22 20.32
N VAL A 283 7.14 10.17 20.74
CA VAL A 283 7.63 8.79 20.68
C VAL A 283 7.91 8.36 19.24
N LEU A 284 6.97 8.58 18.31
CA LEU A 284 7.15 8.25 16.89
C LEU A 284 8.38 8.92 16.29
N ARG A 285 8.65 10.17 16.67
CA ARG A 285 9.81 10.94 16.19
C ARG A 285 11.14 10.45 16.76
N THR A 286 11.19 10.03 18.02
CA THR A 286 12.47 9.75 18.72
C THR A 286 12.80 8.27 18.85
N GLN A 287 11.84 7.37 18.64
CA GLN A 287 12.05 5.94 18.75
C GLN A 287 13.02 5.41 17.70
N THR A 288 13.67 4.28 18.00
CA THR A 288 14.55 3.56 17.07
C THR A 288 14.16 2.09 16.90
N ALA A 289 12.99 1.69 17.42
CA ALA A 289 12.51 0.31 17.39
C ALA A 289 12.14 -0.12 15.97
N ALA A 290 11.34 0.69 15.26
CA ALA A 290 10.89 0.44 13.90
C ALA A 290 11.46 1.48 12.92
N LYS A 291 11.73 1.06 11.68
CA LYS A 291 12.06 1.96 10.58
C LYS A 291 10.78 2.65 10.09
N LEU A 292 10.41 3.74 10.76
CA LEU A 292 9.26 4.57 10.36
C LEU A 292 9.64 5.43 9.14
N GLU A 293 8.83 5.41 8.09
CA GLU A 293 8.94 6.32 6.95
C GLU A 293 8.04 7.55 7.11
N SER A 294 6.81 7.35 7.58
CA SER A 294 5.85 8.44 7.69
C SER A 294 4.80 8.25 8.79
N VAL A 295 4.19 9.37 9.17
CA VAL A 295 2.97 9.45 9.98
C VAL A 295 1.92 10.26 9.21
N THR A 296 0.85 9.60 8.81
CA THR A 296 -0.28 10.20 8.12
C THR A 296 -1.44 10.36 9.09
N PHE A 297 -1.91 11.59 9.29
CA PHE A 297 -3.06 11.88 10.14
C PHE A 297 -4.36 11.46 9.45
N TYR A 298 -5.35 11.04 10.24
CA TYR A 298 -6.58 10.42 9.72
C TYR A 298 -7.30 11.24 8.65
N GLU A 299 -7.48 12.56 8.82
CA GLU A 299 -8.02 13.39 7.72
C GLU A 299 -7.64 14.86 7.89
N LEU A 300 -7.59 15.59 6.78
CA LEU A 300 -7.20 17.00 6.77
C LEU A 300 -8.25 17.91 7.43
N GLN A 301 -9.54 17.61 7.22
CA GLN A 301 -10.67 18.39 7.72
C GLN A 301 -11.80 17.47 8.17
N ASP A 302 -12.64 17.96 9.09
CA ASP A 302 -13.82 17.24 9.53
C ASP A 302 -14.77 16.95 8.38
N GLU A 303 -15.35 15.76 8.42
CA GLU A 303 -16.41 15.33 7.52
C GLU A 303 -17.72 15.12 8.31
N PRO A 304 -18.43 16.18 8.72
CA PRO A 304 -19.59 16.07 9.62
C PRO A 304 -20.77 15.27 9.04
N GLY A 305 -20.71 14.89 7.76
CA GLY A 305 -21.65 13.95 7.13
C GLY A 305 -21.37 12.47 7.46
N LYS A 306 -20.18 12.12 7.95
CA LYS A 306 -19.86 10.76 8.43
C LYS A 306 -20.54 10.49 9.78
N ALA A 307 -20.89 9.24 10.01
CA ALA A 307 -21.51 8.82 11.27
C ALA A 307 -20.47 8.69 12.40
N GLY A 308 -20.90 8.94 13.63
CA GLY A 308 -20.10 8.67 14.82
C GLY A 308 -18.89 9.59 14.97
N ALA A 309 -17.78 9.03 15.48
CA ALA A 309 -16.57 9.78 15.76
C ALA A 309 -15.87 10.27 14.49
N GLU A 310 -15.98 9.52 13.38
CA GLU A 310 -15.28 9.78 12.11
C GLU A 310 -15.56 11.17 11.52
N GLY A 311 -16.73 11.76 11.79
CA GLY A 311 -17.01 13.12 11.32
C GLY A 311 -16.24 14.23 12.03
N LYS A 312 -15.33 13.90 12.94
CA LYS A 312 -14.59 14.84 13.81
C LYS A 312 -13.06 14.63 13.79
N PHE A 313 -12.53 13.75 12.94
CA PHE A 313 -11.10 13.37 12.95
C PHE A 313 -10.19 14.38 12.24
N GLY A 314 -10.78 15.41 11.63
CA GLY A 314 -10.06 16.44 10.93
C GLY A 314 -9.07 17.19 11.80
N LEU A 315 -7.90 17.44 11.23
CA LEU A 315 -6.96 18.43 11.77
C LEU A 315 -7.57 19.85 11.77
N ALA A 316 -8.55 20.10 10.89
CA ALA A 316 -9.30 21.34 10.77
C ALA A 316 -10.81 21.09 10.80
N TYR A 317 -11.62 22.09 11.16
CA TYR A 317 -13.07 22.02 10.98
C TYR A 317 -13.45 22.11 9.49
N ASN A 318 -12.68 22.87 8.72
CA ASN A 318 -12.70 22.96 7.26
C ASN A 318 -11.34 23.54 6.81
N LEU A 319 -11.06 23.58 5.50
CA LEU A 319 -9.77 24.06 4.96
C LEU A 319 -9.32 25.46 5.41
N THR A 320 -10.23 26.30 5.92
CA THR A 320 -9.93 27.67 6.38
C THR A 320 -9.97 27.84 7.90
N SER A 321 -10.42 26.83 8.63
CA SER A 321 -10.63 26.87 10.09
C SER A 321 -9.85 25.75 10.78
N PRO A 322 -8.54 25.91 10.99
CA PRO A 322 -7.70 24.89 11.61
C PRO A 322 -8.04 24.68 13.10
N LYS A 323 -7.92 23.44 13.59
CA LYS A 323 -7.96 23.15 15.02
C LYS A 323 -6.54 23.17 15.60
N VAL A 324 -6.43 23.11 16.92
CA VAL A 324 -5.12 22.91 17.59
C VAL A 324 -4.43 21.61 17.13
N HIS A 325 -5.20 20.62 16.67
CA HIS A 325 -4.72 19.42 16.00
C HIS A 325 -3.83 19.76 14.78
N MET A 326 -4.28 20.66 13.90
CA MET A 326 -3.48 21.16 12.77
C MET A 326 -2.19 21.83 13.24
N TYR A 327 -2.25 22.65 14.29
CA TYR A 327 -1.06 23.36 14.78
C TYR A 327 -0.01 22.36 15.27
N LEU A 328 -0.44 21.36 16.04
CA LEU A 328 0.43 20.32 16.55
C LEU A 328 1.04 19.49 15.41
N ALA A 329 0.21 19.02 14.47
CA ALA A 329 0.66 18.30 13.28
C ALA A 329 1.67 19.11 12.46
N THR A 330 1.41 20.40 12.24
CA THR A 330 2.31 21.33 11.54
C THR A 330 3.64 21.48 12.27
N ALA A 331 3.64 21.56 13.59
CA ALA A 331 4.87 21.63 14.38
C ALA A 331 5.74 20.39 14.16
N PHE A 332 5.14 19.19 14.23
CA PHE A 332 5.84 17.93 13.98
C PHE A 332 6.35 17.77 12.56
N ALA A 333 5.57 18.22 11.59
CA ALA A 333 5.98 18.30 10.19
C ALA A 333 7.11 19.31 9.95
N GLY A 334 7.41 20.20 10.89
CA GLY A 334 8.38 21.30 10.68
C GLY A 334 7.84 22.40 9.76
N GLY A 335 6.51 22.48 9.60
CA GLY A 335 5.83 23.44 8.74
C GLY A 335 5.77 24.86 9.32
N ASN A 336 5.08 25.74 8.60
CA ASN A 336 4.93 27.13 9.03
C ASN A 336 3.75 27.29 9.99
N LEU A 337 4.08 27.73 11.21
CA LEU A 337 3.13 28.17 12.23
C LEU A 337 3.10 29.69 12.28
N THR A 338 1.91 30.27 12.43
CA THR A 338 1.79 31.66 12.85
C THR A 338 2.25 31.83 14.31
N LEU A 339 2.53 33.06 14.73
CA LEU A 339 2.87 33.35 16.12
C LEU A 339 1.76 32.91 17.09
N ALA A 340 0.49 33.14 16.74
CA ALA A 340 -0.66 32.76 17.56
C ALA A 340 -0.78 31.24 17.68
N GLU A 341 -0.58 30.49 16.59
CA GLU A 341 -0.62 29.02 16.61
C GLU A 341 0.49 28.45 17.50
N ARG A 342 1.73 28.98 17.39
CA ARG A 342 2.86 28.60 18.25
C ARG A 342 2.58 28.89 19.73
N GLN A 343 2.03 30.07 20.03
CA GLN A 343 1.66 30.45 21.40
C GLN A 343 0.57 29.51 21.96
N GLU A 344 -0.37 29.08 21.13
CA GLU A 344 -1.48 28.21 21.57
C GLU A 344 -1.03 26.78 21.91
N ILE A 345 -0.02 26.27 21.19
CA ILE A 345 0.67 25.01 21.51
C ILE A 345 1.45 25.14 22.85
N THR A 346 2.28 26.17 22.97
CA THR A 346 3.19 26.34 24.12
C THR A 346 2.45 26.69 25.41
N ARG A 347 1.41 27.52 25.34
CA ARG A 347 0.55 27.86 26.49
C ARG A 347 -0.16 26.64 27.08
N ARG A 348 -0.46 25.62 26.26
CA ARG A 348 -1.01 24.33 26.74
C ARG A 348 0.03 23.37 27.30
N GLY A 349 1.31 23.68 27.13
CA GLY A 349 2.40 22.77 27.48
C GLY A 349 2.45 21.51 26.60
N LEU A 350 1.88 21.55 25.38
CA LEU A 350 1.95 20.42 24.44
C LEU A 350 3.39 20.24 23.92
N LEU A 351 4.02 21.36 23.56
CA LEU A 351 5.40 21.47 23.10
C LEU A 351 6.04 22.74 23.67
N THR A 352 7.35 22.72 23.82
CA THR A 352 8.14 23.93 24.09
C THR A 352 8.55 24.64 22.79
N ASP A 353 8.98 25.89 22.84
CA ASP A 353 9.55 26.57 21.66
C ASP A 353 10.77 25.82 21.10
N ALA A 354 11.61 25.27 21.99
CA ALA A 354 12.76 24.45 21.60
C ALA A 354 12.34 23.16 20.88
N ASP A 355 11.25 22.50 21.31
CA ASP A 355 10.70 21.35 20.59
C ASP A 355 10.33 21.74 19.16
N ILE A 356 9.62 22.87 18.98
CA ILE A 356 9.14 23.35 17.69
C ILE A 356 10.32 23.72 16.78
N ASP A 357 11.32 24.43 17.31
CA ASP A 357 12.49 24.85 16.54
C ASP A 357 13.37 23.66 16.12
N SER A 358 13.47 22.65 16.98
CA SER A 358 14.11 21.37 16.67
C SER A 358 13.44 20.66 15.49
N MET A 359 12.11 20.65 15.42
CA MET A 359 11.36 20.05 14.31
C MET A 359 11.55 20.83 13.02
N LYS A 360 11.52 22.16 13.08
CA LYS A 360 11.74 23.03 11.92
C LYS A 360 13.15 22.93 11.32
N SER A 361 14.16 22.71 12.16
CA SER A 361 15.56 22.58 11.73
C SER A 361 15.94 21.16 11.29
N GLY A 362 15.03 20.18 11.38
CA GLY A 362 15.34 18.78 11.11
C GLY A 362 16.31 18.14 12.12
N SER A 363 16.63 18.84 13.21
CA SER A 363 17.52 18.35 14.25
C SER A 363 16.73 17.51 15.25
N SER A 364 16.95 16.19 15.31
CA SER A 364 16.33 15.37 16.36
C SER A 364 16.90 15.77 17.73
N PRO A 365 16.08 15.99 18.79
CA PRO A 365 16.62 16.29 20.11
C PRO A 365 17.49 15.12 20.58
N ALA A 366 18.63 15.43 21.19
CA ALA A 366 19.52 14.42 21.77
C ALA A 366 18.74 13.54 22.76
N PRO A 367 18.90 12.21 22.74
CA PRO A 367 18.19 11.33 23.65
C PRO A 367 18.53 11.68 25.10
N SER A 368 17.50 11.78 25.94
CA SER A 368 17.66 11.81 27.40
C SER A 368 18.31 10.49 27.85
N PRO A 369 19.33 10.51 28.74
CA PRO A 369 20.00 9.28 29.18
C PRO A 369 19.00 8.35 29.87
N SER A 370 18.69 7.23 29.22
CA SER A 370 17.91 6.15 29.79
C SER A 370 18.72 5.45 30.90
N PRO A 371 18.12 5.04 32.03
CA PRO A 371 18.83 4.26 33.04
C PRO A 371 19.34 2.96 32.41
N THR A 372 20.64 2.73 32.52
CA THR A 372 21.37 1.56 32.03
C THR A 372 20.65 0.27 32.46
N PRO A 373 20.15 -0.56 31.53
CA PRO A 373 19.68 -1.89 31.85
C PRO A 373 20.84 -2.71 32.43
N ALA A 374 20.57 -3.48 33.49
CA ALA A 374 21.52 -4.44 34.03
C ALA A 374 21.97 -5.42 32.94
N PRO A 375 23.24 -5.85 32.92
CA PRO A 375 23.77 -6.72 31.87
C PRO A 375 23.03 -8.05 31.85
N SER A 376 22.36 -8.32 30.73
CA SER A 376 21.84 -9.65 30.39
C SER A 376 23.02 -10.58 30.07
N PRO A 377 23.01 -11.85 30.53
CA PRO A 377 24.08 -12.79 30.22
C PRO A 377 24.24 -12.98 28.70
N ALA A 378 25.49 -13.10 28.27
CA ALA A 378 25.87 -13.21 26.86
C ALA A 378 25.17 -14.41 26.19
N PRO A 379 24.58 -14.24 24.99
CA PRO A 379 24.06 -15.36 24.24
C PRO A 379 25.21 -16.25 23.76
N THR A 380 25.05 -17.56 23.93
CA THR A 380 25.88 -18.59 23.32
C THR A 380 25.98 -18.37 21.80
N PRO A 381 27.16 -18.50 21.17
CA PRO A 381 27.30 -18.33 19.72
C PRO A 381 26.36 -19.26 18.95
N ALA A 382 25.52 -18.68 18.10
CA ALA A 382 24.75 -19.44 17.12
C ALA A 382 25.72 -20.06 16.08
N PRO A 383 25.48 -21.29 15.62
CA PRO A 383 26.31 -21.90 14.58
C PRO A 383 26.23 -21.08 13.28
N THR A 384 27.38 -20.97 12.61
CA THR A 384 27.53 -20.31 11.31
C THR A 384 26.49 -20.83 10.31
N PRO A 385 25.67 -19.97 9.69
CA PRO A 385 24.75 -20.39 8.63
C PRO A 385 25.55 -20.95 7.45
N ALA A 386 25.15 -22.14 6.99
CA ALA A 386 25.60 -22.68 5.71
C ALA A 386 25.27 -21.69 4.57
N PRO A 387 26.08 -21.64 3.50
CA PRO A 387 25.83 -20.75 2.36
C PRO A 387 24.40 -20.92 1.84
N THR A 388 23.68 -19.80 1.72
CA THR A 388 22.35 -19.75 1.14
C THR A 388 22.41 -20.32 -0.29
N PRO A 389 21.62 -21.35 -0.63
CA PRO A 389 21.53 -21.84 -2.00
C PRO A 389 21.08 -20.70 -2.92
N ALA A 390 21.67 -20.60 -4.11
CA ALA A 390 21.19 -19.70 -5.15
C ALA A 390 19.68 -19.92 -5.39
N PRO A 391 18.90 -18.85 -5.68
CA PRO A 391 17.47 -18.99 -5.90
C PRO A 391 17.21 -20.05 -6.97
N SER A 392 16.39 -21.04 -6.60
CA SER A 392 15.90 -22.03 -7.56
C SER A 392 15.20 -21.28 -8.70
N PRO A 393 15.48 -21.59 -9.98
CA PRO A 393 14.74 -21.00 -11.09
C PRO A 393 13.24 -21.23 -10.88
N ALA A 394 12.44 -20.19 -11.12
CA ALA A 394 10.99 -20.28 -11.07
C ALA A 394 10.53 -21.44 -11.97
N PRO A 395 9.52 -22.21 -11.56
CA PRO A 395 9.01 -23.31 -12.38
C PRO A 395 8.60 -22.77 -13.75
N SER A 396 9.20 -23.31 -14.82
CA SER A 396 8.84 -22.98 -16.19
C SER A 396 7.37 -23.34 -16.43
N ASP A 397 6.57 -22.41 -16.92
CA ASP A 397 5.21 -22.72 -17.36
C ASP A 397 5.24 -23.63 -18.58
N ARG A 398 4.50 -24.75 -18.50
CA ARG A 398 4.42 -25.79 -19.53
C ARG A 398 3.00 -26.00 -20.03
N THR A 399 2.06 -25.20 -19.57
CA THR A 399 0.66 -25.32 -19.96
C THR A 399 0.48 -24.58 -21.27
N ALA A 400 -0.15 -25.22 -22.25
CA ALA A 400 -0.42 -24.57 -23.53
C ALA A 400 -1.66 -23.65 -23.41
N PRO A 401 -1.69 -22.52 -24.13
CA PRO A 401 -2.85 -21.65 -24.15
C PRO A 401 -4.07 -22.35 -24.76
N ALA A 402 -5.28 -21.88 -24.47
CA ALA A 402 -6.49 -22.22 -25.22
C ALA A 402 -6.69 -21.19 -26.34
N VAL A 403 -7.12 -21.64 -27.53
CA VAL A 403 -7.45 -20.76 -28.65
C VAL A 403 -8.65 -21.28 -29.43
N SER A 404 -9.51 -20.38 -29.91
CA SER A 404 -10.62 -20.69 -30.80
C SER A 404 -10.90 -19.55 -31.77
N ILE A 405 -11.32 -19.88 -33.00
CA ILE A 405 -11.76 -18.90 -33.99
C ILE A 405 -13.25 -18.63 -33.74
N THR A 406 -13.60 -17.39 -33.47
CA THR A 406 -14.97 -16.97 -33.14
C THR A 406 -15.72 -16.42 -34.35
N SER A 407 -15.00 -15.94 -35.38
CA SER A 407 -15.59 -15.51 -36.66
C SER A 407 -14.55 -15.54 -37.77
N PRO A 408 -14.91 -15.88 -39.02
CA PRO A 408 -16.17 -16.51 -39.40
C PRO A 408 -16.31 -17.92 -38.80
N ALA A 409 -17.54 -18.39 -38.63
CA ALA A 409 -17.79 -19.73 -38.12
C ALA A 409 -17.25 -20.80 -39.07
N ASN A 410 -16.84 -21.95 -38.55
CA ASN A 410 -16.38 -23.08 -39.34
C ASN A 410 -17.46 -23.51 -40.36
N GLY A 411 -17.09 -23.63 -41.63
CA GLY A 411 -17.98 -23.95 -42.75
C GLY A 411 -18.60 -22.73 -43.44
N SER A 412 -18.30 -21.50 -43.02
CA SER A 412 -18.88 -20.29 -43.61
C SER A 412 -18.57 -20.15 -45.10
N THR A 413 -19.58 -19.74 -45.89
CA THR A 413 -19.43 -19.46 -47.32
C THR A 413 -19.46 -17.95 -47.59
N LEU A 414 -18.33 -17.43 -48.07
CA LEU A 414 -18.08 -16.00 -48.28
C LEU A 414 -18.00 -15.65 -49.77
N GLY A 415 -18.15 -14.37 -50.10
CA GLY A 415 -18.11 -13.87 -51.47
C GLY A 415 -16.75 -14.10 -52.13
N ARG A 416 -16.74 -14.28 -53.45
CA ARG A 416 -15.47 -14.37 -54.21
C ARG A 416 -14.75 -13.03 -54.16
N GLY A 417 -13.45 -13.05 -53.87
CA GLY A 417 -12.66 -11.82 -53.75
C GLY A 417 -13.06 -10.90 -52.59
N SER A 418 -14.01 -11.29 -51.73
CA SER A 418 -14.44 -10.44 -50.62
C SER A 418 -13.41 -10.44 -49.49
N SER A 419 -13.17 -9.27 -48.90
CA SER A 419 -12.46 -9.15 -47.63
C SER A 419 -13.35 -9.57 -46.46
N PHE A 420 -12.77 -10.23 -45.46
CA PHE A 420 -13.44 -10.59 -44.22
C PHE A 420 -12.49 -10.39 -43.03
N THR A 421 -13.07 -10.14 -41.86
CA THR A 421 -12.32 -10.04 -40.60
C THR A 421 -12.47 -11.33 -39.83
N ALA A 422 -11.34 -12.00 -39.60
CA ALA A 422 -11.21 -13.12 -38.68
C ALA A 422 -11.06 -12.62 -37.24
N THR A 423 -11.78 -13.23 -36.31
CA THR A 423 -11.65 -13.00 -34.87
C THR A 423 -11.33 -14.30 -34.16
N ALA A 424 -10.48 -14.25 -33.15
CA ALA A 424 -10.22 -15.36 -32.24
C ALA A 424 -10.30 -14.93 -30.78
N SER A 425 -10.54 -15.90 -29.91
CA SER A 425 -10.29 -15.81 -28.47
C SER A 425 -9.10 -16.67 -28.10
N ALA A 426 -8.27 -16.19 -27.19
CA ALA A 426 -7.17 -16.93 -26.60
C ALA A 426 -7.04 -16.61 -25.11
N SER A 427 -6.72 -17.62 -24.32
CA SER A 427 -6.52 -17.51 -22.86
C SER A 427 -5.44 -18.49 -22.41
N ASP A 428 -4.78 -18.20 -21.31
CA ASP A 428 -3.68 -19.01 -20.77
C ASP A 428 -3.65 -18.87 -19.23
N ASN A 429 -2.98 -19.78 -18.52
CA ASN A 429 -2.82 -19.73 -17.07
C ASN A 429 -1.82 -18.64 -16.62
N VAL A 430 -0.87 -18.24 -17.46
CA VAL A 430 0.06 -17.13 -17.17
C VAL A 430 -0.23 -15.93 -18.05
N ALA A 431 -0.02 -16.03 -19.36
CA ALA A 431 -0.29 -14.92 -20.30
C ALA A 431 -0.15 -15.36 -21.75
N VAL A 432 -1.11 -14.96 -22.60
CA VAL A 432 -0.98 -15.08 -24.07
C VAL A 432 -0.12 -13.92 -24.59
N ARG A 433 1.00 -14.23 -25.23
CA ARG A 433 1.89 -13.24 -25.88
C ARG A 433 1.35 -12.77 -27.22
N SER A 434 0.80 -13.69 -28.03
CA SER A 434 0.29 -13.35 -29.35
C SER A 434 -0.66 -14.40 -29.93
N VAL A 435 -1.53 -13.97 -30.84
CA VAL A 435 -2.29 -14.83 -31.74
C VAL A 435 -1.88 -14.54 -33.18
N THR A 436 -1.35 -15.55 -33.85
CA THR A 436 -1.01 -15.52 -35.28
C THR A 436 -2.10 -16.21 -36.08
N MET A 437 -2.74 -15.50 -37.01
CA MET A 437 -3.70 -16.06 -37.95
C MET A 437 -3.12 -16.19 -39.35
N THR A 438 -3.42 -17.29 -40.02
CA THR A 438 -2.98 -17.55 -41.40
C THR A 438 -4.13 -17.99 -42.28
N PHE A 439 -4.22 -17.44 -43.48
CA PHE A 439 -5.21 -17.82 -44.49
C PHE A 439 -4.63 -17.70 -45.90
N ASN A 440 -4.64 -18.79 -46.68
CA ASN A 440 -4.12 -18.84 -48.05
C ASN A 440 -2.71 -18.24 -48.22
N GLY A 441 -1.81 -18.50 -47.27
CA GLY A 441 -0.43 -18.00 -47.29
C GLY A 441 -0.24 -16.60 -46.71
N ALA A 442 -1.31 -15.81 -46.54
CA ALA A 442 -1.24 -14.55 -45.81
C ALA A 442 -1.20 -14.81 -44.30
N THR A 443 -0.40 -14.02 -43.58
CA THR A 443 -0.22 -14.14 -42.12
C THR A 443 -0.44 -12.78 -41.47
N CYS A 444 -1.09 -12.78 -40.30
CA CYS A 444 -1.31 -11.60 -39.46
C CYS A 444 -1.09 -11.99 -37.99
N VAL A 445 -0.44 -11.12 -37.23
CA VAL A 445 -0.10 -11.34 -35.81
C VAL A 445 -0.74 -10.24 -34.98
N THR A 446 -1.35 -10.61 -33.86
CA THR A 446 -1.98 -9.71 -32.90
C THR A 446 -1.53 -10.04 -31.49
N ASN A 447 -1.34 -9.03 -30.64
CA ASN A 447 -0.79 -9.17 -29.29
C ASN A 447 -1.78 -8.74 -28.18
N SER A 448 -2.99 -8.32 -28.54
CA SER A 448 -4.03 -7.94 -27.57
C SER A 448 -5.42 -8.31 -28.09
N ALA A 449 -6.31 -8.70 -27.18
CA ALA A 449 -7.73 -8.88 -27.49
C ALA A 449 -8.40 -7.53 -27.80
N PRO A 450 -9.43 -7.48 -28.68
CA PRO A 450 -9.91 -8.59 -29.51
C PRO A 450 -8.92 -8.93 -30.63
N TYR A 451 -8.51 -10.19 -30.73
CA TYR A 451 -7.55 -10.66 -31.73
C TYR A 451 -8.22 -10.67 -33.11
N ARG A 452 -7.83 -9.72 -33.99
CA ARG A 452 -8.49 -9.44 -35.27
C ARG A 452 -7.50 -9.38 -36.42
N CYS A 453 -7.78 -10.12 -37.49
CA CYS A 453 -7.02 -10.09 -38.73
C CYS A 453 -7.94 -9.99 -39.93
N THR A 454 -7.58 -9.22 -40.94
CA THR A 454 -8.36 -9.11 -42.19
C THR A 454 -7.68 -9.91 -43.30
N PHE A 455 -8.49 -10.71 -44.01
CA PHE A 455 -8.05 -11.53 -45.14
C PHE A 455 -9.00 -11.39 -46.33
N THR A 456 -8.59 -11.88 -47.50
CA THR A 456 -9.38 -11.86 -48.72
C THR A 456 -9.64 -13.28 -49.21
N MET A 457 -10.89 -13.57 -49.60
CA MET A 457 -11.26 -14.86 -50.19
C MET A 457 -10.72 -15.02 -51.62
N PRO A 458 -10.34 -16.23 -52.04
CA PRO A 458 -9.99 -16.50 -53.43
C PRO A 458 -11.11 -16.14 -54.41
N SER A 459 -10.73 -15.81 -55.65
CA SER A 459 -11.69 -15.54 -56.73
C SER A 459 -12.23 -16.82 -57.40
N SER A 460 -11.63 -17.97 -57.12
CA SER A 460 -12.05 -19.29 -57.61
C SER A 460 -13.37 -19.74 -56.97
N ARG A 461 -14.28 -20.31 -57.76
CA ARG A 461 -15.56 -20.87 -57.26
C ARG A 461 -15.36 -22.15 -56.47
N TYR A 462 -16.22 -22.37 -55.47
CA TYR A 462 -16.31 -23.62 -54.69
C TYR A 462 -15.00 -24.10 -54.06
N ARG A 463 -14.08 -23.18 -53.76
CA ARG A 463 -12.79 -23.49 -53.14
C ARG A 463 -12.95 -23.54 -51.62
N SER A 464 -12.49 -24.66 -51.04
CA SER A 464 -12.32 -24.80 -49.60
C SER A 464 -10.95 -24.25 -49.19
N SER A 465 -10.90 -23.42 -48.15
CA SER A 465 -9.67 -22.78 -47.63
C SER A 465 -9.64 -22.88 -46.11
N THR A 466 -8.46 -23.09 -45.53
CA THR A 466 -8.29 -23.19 -44.07
C THR A 466 -7.80 -21.86 -43.49
N LEU A 467 -8.56 -21.33 -42.54
CA LEU A 467 -8.11 -20.29 -41.61
C LEU A 467 -7.55 -20.98 -40.38
N SER A 468 -6.30 -20.67 -40.02
CA SER A 468 -5.67 -21.19 -38.80
C SER A 468 -5.36 -20.04 -37.84
N ALA A 469 -5.52 -20.26 -36.55
CA ALA A 469 -5.11 -19.37 -35.49
C ALA A 469 -4.17 -20.12 -34.53
N THR A 470 -3.00 -19.55 -34.24
CA THR A 470 -2.02 -20.09 -33.29
C THR A 470 -1.84 -19.09 -32.16
N ALA A 471 -2.20 -19.47 -30.94
CA ALA A 471 -1.86 -18.71 -29.75
C ALA A 471 -0.49 -19.15 -29.22
N THR A 472 0.30 -18.19 -28.76
CA THR A 472 1.61 -18.40 -28.13
C THR A 472 1.62 -17.66 -26.82
N ASP A 473 2.00 -18.34 -25.73
CA ASP A 473 2.13 -17.74 -24.40
C ASP A 473 3.50 -17.02 -24.23
N THR A 474 3.74 -16.49 -23.03
CA THR A 474 5.01 -15.82 -22.68
C THR A 474 6.17 -16.78 -22.40
N SER A 475 5.90 -18.07 -22.19
CA SER A 475 6.86 -19.13 -21.93
C SER A 475 7.23 -19.96 -23.17
N GLY A 476 6.58 -19.68 -24.31
CA GLY A 476 6.78 -20.34 -25.59
C GLY A 476 5.84 -21.52 -25.88
N ASN A 477 4.89 -21.85 -25.01
CA ASN A 477 3.89 -22.88 -25.31
C ASN A 477 2.89 -22.36 -26.35
N THR A 478 2.35 -23.28 -27.16
CA THR A 478 1.47 -22.91 -28.27
C THR A 478 0.26 -23.84 -28.38
N ALA A 479 -0.84 -23.30 -28.87
CA ALA A 479 -2.02 -24.06 -29.27
C ALA A 479 -2.59 -23.53 -30.58
N ARG A 480 -3.36 -24.37 -31.28
CA ARG A 480 -3.89 -24.07 -32.61
C ARG A 480 -5.38 -24.36 -32.70
N ALA A 481 -6.07 -23.49 -33.43
CA ALA A 481 -7.44 -23.70 -33.89
C ALA A 481 -7.52 -23.51 -35.41
N SER A 482 -8.51 -24.14 -36.05
CA SER A 482 -8.73 -23.98 -37.48
C SER A 482 -10.22 -23.94 -37.84
N ALA A 483 -10.55 -23.17 -38.86
CA ALA A 483 -11.87 -23.09 -39.47
C ALA A 483 -11.74 -23.27 -40.99
N THR A 484 -12.66 -24.03 -41.58
CA THR A 484 -12.78 -24.19 -43.03
C THR A 484 -13.73 -23.14 -43.59
N LEU A 485 -13.29 -22.37 -44.57
CA LEU A 485 -14.09 -21.36 -45.26
C LEU A 485 -14.26 -21.73 -46.73
N ARG A 486 -15.43 -21.43 -47.30
CA ARG A 486 -15.77 -21.78 -48.70
C ARG A 486 -16.06 -20.52 -49.51
N THR A 487 -15.69 -20.51 -50.79
CA THR A 487 -16.12 -19.47 -51.73
C THR A 487 -17.49 -19.80 -52.33
N ARG A 488 -18.38 -18.80 -52.45
CA ARG A 488 -19.67 -18.92 -53.14
C ARG A 488 -19.55 -19.02 -54.67
#